data_AF-I2QEC1-F1
#
_entry.id   AF-I2QEC1-F1
#
_cell.length_a   1.000
_cell.length_b   1.000
_cell.length_c   1.000
_cell.angle_alpha   90.00
_cell.angle_beta   90.00
_cell.angle_gamma   90.00
#
_symmetry.space_group_name_H-M   'P 1'
#
loop_
_entity.id
_entity.type
_entity.pdbx_description
1 polymer ?
#
loop_
_entity_poly.entity_id
_entity_poly.type
_entity_poly.pdbx_seq_one_letter_code
_entity_poly.pdbx_strand_id
1 'polypeptide(L)'
;MRAKKSSDLISPSGLVKLMTHAMMGAALGLAFSLLLVLSNPGVANLLSHGGRQAVVVFALTLVTTFAIGATLTGVVFILEEDKQS
;
A
#
# COMPACT_ATOMS: atom_id res chain seq x y z
N MET A 1 -15.16 -16.57 -32.41
CA MET A 1 -14.63 -15.50 -31.53
C MET A 1 -14.79 -15.95 -30.08
N ARG A 2 -13.69 -16.11 -29.33
CA ARG A 2 -13.75 -16.47 -27.90
C ARG A 2 -14.25 -15.24 -27.14
N ALA A 3 -15.37 -15.34 -26.43
CA ALA A 3 -15.86 -14.25 -25.60
C ALA A 3 -14.75 -13.85 -24.61
N LYS A 4 -14.40 -12.55 -24.56
CA LYS A 4 -13.49 -12.02 -23.54
C LYS A 4 -14.15 -12.26 -22.18
N LYS A 5 -13.57 -13.14 -21.38
CA LYS A 5 -13.91 -13.25 -19.95
C LYS A 5 -13.73 -11.86 -19.34
N SER A 6 -14.74 -11.35 -18.66
CA SER A 6 -14.64 -10.15 -17.84
C SER A 6 -13.55 -10.37 -16.80
N SER A 7 -12.54 -9.50 -16.75
CA SER A 7 -11.46 -9.61 -15.77
C SER A 7 -12.00 -9.48 -14.35
N ASP A 8 -11.50 -10.30 -13.42
CA ASP A 8 -11.92 -10.19 -12.02
C ASP A 8 -11.52 -8.85 -11.42
N LEU A 9 -10.56 -8.11 -11.99
CA LEU A 9 -10.21 -6.75 -11.57
C LEU A 9 -11.40 -5.78 -11.51
N ILE A 10 -12.35 -5.92 -12.45
CA ILE A 10 -13.56 -5.07 -12.50
C ILE A 10 -14.76 -5.69 -11.79
N SER A 11 -14.59 -6.89 -11.22
CA SER A 11 -15.61 -7.56 -10.42
C SER A 11 -15.65 -6.98 -9.00
N PRO A 12 -16.80 -7.07 -8.30
CA PRO A 12 -16.89 -6.71 -6.89
C PRO A 12 -15.85 -7.44 -6.02
N SER A 13 -15.61 -8.72 -6.28
CA SER A 13 -14.61 -9.53 -5.57
C SER A 13 -13.17 -9.08 -5.81
N GLY A 14 -12.81 -8.74 -7.05
CA GLY A 14 -11.49 -8.21 -7.35
C GLY A 14 -11.25 -6.83 -6.75
N LEU A 15 -12.29 -5.98 -6.70
CA LEU A 15 -12.21 -4.70 -6.00
C LEU A 15 -11.94 -4.90 -4.49
N VAL A 16 -12.61 -5.86 -3.85
CA VAL A 16 -12.36 -6.19 -2.43
C VAL A 16 -10.94 -6.74 -2.23
N LYS A 17 -10.47 -7.64 -3.11
CA LYS A 17 -9.07 -8.14 -3.07
C LYS A 17 -8.06 -7.01 -3.21
N LEU A 18 -8.31 -6.05 -4.10
CA LEU A 18 -7.44 -4.90 -4.33
C LEU A 18 -7.44 -3.95 -3.12
N MET A 19 -8.61 -3.66 -2.57
CA MET A 19 -8.75 -2.87 -1.33
C MET A 19 -8.02 -3.53 -0.16
N THR A 20 -8.05 -4.86 -0.08
CA THR A 20 -7.31 -5.61 0.95
C THR A 20 -5.80 -5.40 0.80
N HIS A 21 -5.26 -5.46 -0.42
CA HIS A 21 -3.85 -5.17 -0.68
C HIS A 21 -3.49 -3.72 -0.34
N ALA A 22 -4.34 -2.76 -0.71
CA ALA A 22 -4.13 -1.36 -0.36
C ALA A 22 -4.11 -1.14 1.16
N MET A 23 -5.07 -1.71 1.89
CA MET A 23 -5.15 -1.65 3.35
C MET A 23 -3.96 -2.32 4.03
N MET A 24 -3.53 -3.50 3.53
CA MET A 24 -2.33 -4.17 4.00
C MET A 24 -1.10 -3.29 3.81
N GLY A 25 -0.91 -2.71 2.62
CA GLY A 25 0.19 -1.78 2.35
C GLY A 25 0.16 -0.57 3.26
N ALA A 26 -1.01 0.04 3.45
CA ALA A 26 -1.16 1.17 4.37
C ALA A 26 -0.78 0.81 5.81
N ALA A 27 -1.22 -0.35 6.31
CA ALA A 27 -0.86 -0.84 7.63
C ALA A 27 0.64 -1.10 7.78
N LEU A 28 1.28 -1.72 6.77
CA LEU A 28 2.73 -1.91 6.74
C LEU A 28 3.48 -0.59 6.72
N GLY A 29 3.03 0.40 5.94
CA GLY A 29 3.63 1.73 5.91
C GLY A 29 3.53 2.46 7.25
N LEU A 30 2.41 2.34 7.98
CA LEU A 30 2.27 2.89 9.33
C LEU A 30 3.21 2.20 10.31
N ALA A 31 3.22 0.87 10.31
CA ALA A 31 4.10 0.09 11.18
C ALA A 31 5.58 0.39 10.92
N PHE A 32 5.97 0.46 9.64
CA PHE A 32 7.32 0.79 9.22
C PHE A 32 7.70 2.22 9.64
N SER A 33 6.80 3.19 9.45
CA SER A 33 7.01 4.57 9.90
C SER A 33 7.28 4.64 11.40
N LEU A 34 6.45 3.96 12.21
CA LEU A 34 6.60 3.92 13.66
C LEU A 34 7.91 3.26 14.07
N LEU A 35 8.23 2.09 13.51
CA LEU A 35 9.46 1.37 13.79
C LEU A 35 10.70 2.21 13.44
N LEU A 36 10.66 2.92 12.30
CA LEU A 36 11.78 3.76 11.86
C LEU A 36 12.01 4.93 12.82
N VAL A 37 10.94 5.55 13.32
CA VAL A 37 11.04 6.62 14.33
C VAL A 37 11.59 6.09 15.66
N LEU A 38 11.13 4.92 16.12
CA LEU A 38 11.60 4.35 17.39
C LEU A 38 13.04 3.80 17.32
N SER A 39 13.47 3.33 16.15
CA SER A 39 14.75 2.63 15.99
C SER A 39 15.86 3.54 15.46
N ASN A 40 15.54 4.72 14.91
CA ASN A 40 16.52 5.63 14.32
C ASN A 40 16.47 7.03 14.96
N PRO A 41 17.43 7.37 15.84
CA PRO A 41 17.51 8.68 16.49
C PRO A 41 17.63 9.85 15.50
N GLY A 42 18.24 9.64 14.33
CA GLY A 42 18.36 10.66 13.30
C GLY A 42 17.00 11.03 12.70
N VAL A 43 16.16 10.03 12.42
CA VAL A 43 14.78 10.25 11.94
C VAL A 43 13.95 10.93 13.03
N ALA A 44 14.03 10.46 14.28
CA ALA A 44 13.33 11.07 15.41
C ALA A 44 13.71 12.55 15.58
N ASN A 45 15.01 12.87 15.52
CA ASN A 45 15.50 14.25 15.58
C ASN A 45 15.00 15.07 14.39
N LEU A 46 15.08 14.57 13.16
CA LEU A 46 14.59 15.32 11.99
C LEU A 46 13.11 15.69 12.12
N LEU A 47 12.28 14.75 12.59
CA LEU A 47 10.86 14.98 12.81
C LEU A 47 10.59 15.95 13.97
N SER A 48 11.38 15.90 15.06
CA SER A 48 11.22 16.85 16.17
C SER A 48 11.54 18.28 15.75
N HIS A 49 12.55 18.49 14.89
CA HIS A 49 12.88 19.81 14.34
C HIS A 49 11.81 20.32 13.37
N GLY A 50 11.20 19.43 12.58
CA GLY A 50 10.16 19.79 11.60
C GLY A 50 8.74 19.92 12.17
N GLY A 51 8.53 19.57 13.45
CA GLY A 51 7.25 19.67 14.13
C GLY A 51 6.14 18.78 13.55
N ARG A 52 4.88 19.09 13.90
CA ARG A 52 3.72 18.24 13.56
C ARG A 52 3.53 18.05 12.05
N GLN A 53 3.86 19.06 11.24
CA GLN A 53 3.72 18.96 9.78
C GLN A 53 4.70 17.93 9.20
N ALA A 54 5.96 17.91 9.66
CA ALA A 54 6.94 16.94 9.21
C ALA A 54 6.54 15.50 9.54
N VAL A 55 6.00 15.27 10.75
CA VAL A 55 5.48 13.95 11.16
C VAL A 55 4.34 13.48 10.24
N VAL A 56 3.38 14.36 9.95
CA VAL A 56 2.24 14.04 9.07
C VAL A 56 2.72 13.74 7.65
N VAL A 57 3.57 14.60 7.08
CA VAL A 57 4.11 14.39 5.72
C VAL A 57 4.91 13.10 5.65
N PHE A 58 5.82 12.85 6.61
CA PHE A 58 6.61 11.64 6.69
C PHE A 58 5.74 10.37 6.72
N ALA A 59 4.77 10.32 7.64
CA ALA A 59 3.88 9.17 7.77
C ALA A 59 3.03 8.98 6.52
N LEU A 60 2.41 10.04 5.99
CA LEU A 60 1.59 9.96 4.78
C LEU A 60 2.40 9.52 3.57
N THR A 61 3.62 10.03 3.39
CA THR A 61 4.50 9.62 2.30
C THR A 61 4.77 8.12 2.38
N LEU A 62 5.24 7.61 3.53
CA LEU A 62 5.54 6.18 3.67
C LEU A 62 4.31 5.30 3.50
N VAL A 63 3.20 5.64 4.17
CA VAL A 63 1.92 4.91 4.05
C VAL A 63 1.45 4.85 2.60
N THR A 64 1.50 5.98 1.89
CA THR A 64 1.07 6.05 0.49
C THR A 64 1.99 5.23 -0.41
N THR A 65 3.30 5.30 -0.21
CA THR A 65 4.26 4.50 -0.99
C THR A 65 4.03 3.00 -0.82
N PHE A 66 3.87 2.52 0.42
CA PHE A 66 3.58 1.10 0.67
C PHE A 66 2.20 0.69 0.13
N ALA A 67 1.17 1.54 0.30
CA ALA A 67 -0.15 1.28 -0.24
C ALA A 67 -0.15 1.16 -1.77
N ILE A 68 0.54 2.07 -2.48
CA ILE A 68 0.70 2.00 -3.94
C ILE A 68 1.41 0.71 -4.33
N GLY A 69 2.54 0.38 -3.70
CA GLY A 69 3.30 -0.83 -3.99
C GLY A 69 2.45 -2.10 -3.81
N ALA A 70 1.79 -2.23 -2.65
CA ALA A 70 0.93 -3.37 -2.37
C ALA A 70 -0.28 -3.46 -3.32
N THR A 71 -0.87 -2.32 -3.67
CA THR A 71 -1.98 -2.26 -4.65
C THR A 71 -1.52 -2.77 -6.02
N LEU A 72 -0.37 -2.31 -6.51
CA LEU A 72 0.19 -2.78 -7.78
C LEU A 72 0.50 -4.29 -7.74
N THR A 73 1.03 -4.79 -6.62
CA THR A 73 1.19 -6.24 -6.40
C THR A 73 -0.15 -6.97 -6.46
N GLY A 74 -1.18 -6.44 -5.81
CA GLY A 74 -2.53 -6.99 -5.84
C GLY A 74 -3.12 -7.04 -7.25
N VAL A 75 -2.90 -6.01 -8.06
CA VAL A 75 -3.30 -6.00 -9.49
C VAL A 75 -2.63 -7.15 -10.24
N VAL A 76 -1.31 -7.33 -10.07
CA VAL A 76 -0.56 -8.40 -10.74
C VAL A 76 -1.08 -9.77 -10.32
N PHE A 77 -1.38 -9.98 -9.04
CA PHE A 77 -1.92 -11.25 -8.55
C PHE A 77 -3.30 -11.55 -9.15
N ILE A 78 -4.21 -10.57 -9.19
CA ILE A 78 -5.54 -10.77 -9.79
C ILE A 78 -5.42 -11.11 -11.29
N LEU A 79 -4.54 -10.41 -12.03
CA LEU A 79 -4.32 -10.68 -13.45
C LEU A 79 -3.75 -12.08 -13.72
N GLU A 80 -2.88 -12.56 -12.85
CA GLU A 80 -2.31 -13.90 -12.98
C GLU A 80 -3.32 -14.99 -12.60
N GLU A 81 -4.13 -14.77 -11.55
CA GLU A 81 -5.26 -15.64 -11.19
C GLU A 81 -6.30 -15.74 -12.33
N ASP A 82 -6.60 -14.61 -12.99
CA ASP A 82 -7.50 -14.53 -14.16
C ASP A 82 -7.01 -15.40 -15.33
N LYS A 83 -5.68 -15.44 -15.55
CA LYS A 83 -5.03 -16.24 -16.60
C LYS A 83 -5.07 -17.73 -16.33
N GLN A 84 -5.03 -18.14 -15.07
CA GLN A 84 -5.01 -19.55 -14.64
C GLN A 84 -6.41 -20.17 -14.55
N SER A 85 -7.46 -19.37 -14.66
CA SER A 85 -8.87 -19.76 -14.50
C SER A 85 -9.62 -19.84 -15.83
#